data_AF-A0A934ZAP2-F1
#
_entry.id   AF-A0A934ZAP2-F1
#
_cell.length_a   1.000
_cell.length_b   1.000
_cell.length_c   1.000
_cell.angle_alpha   90.00
_cell.angle_beta   90.00
_cell.angle_gamma   90.00
#
_symmetry.space_group_name_H-M   'P 1'
#
loop_
_entity.id
_entity.type
_entity.pdbx_description
1 polymer ?
#
loop_
_entity_poly.entity_id
_entity_poly.type
_entity_poly.pdbx_seq_one_letter_code
_entity_poly.pdbx_strand_id
1 'polypeptide(L)'
;MNRPAKEREAAPTEALSVVPLEVQLVDDARTLYAQARGALDPAEAARLRAEAAQLETRIMVLLEQSGRPLAAQEFARVLAEERQKR
;
A
#
# COMPACT_ATOMS: atom_id res chain seq x y z
N MET A 1 -59.49 7.06 5.65
CA MET A 1 -58.80 6.22 4.63
C MET A 1 -57.50 6.91 4.23
N ASN A 2 -56.49 6.12 3.88
CA ASN A 2 -55.19 6.45 3.26
C ASN A 2 -53.98 6.76 4.19
N ARG A 3 -53.34 5.67 4.61
CA ARG A 3 -51.86 5.44 4.56
C ARG A 3 -51.59 4.50 3.36
N PRO A 4 -50.36 4.24 2.87
CA PRO A 4 -49.03 4.77 3.27
C PRO A 4 -48.05 5.06 2.09
N ALA A 5 -46.83 5.46 2.48
CA ALA A 5 -45.53 5.06 1.90
C ALA A 5 -45.20 5.39 0.44
N LYS A 6 -44.33 6.38 0.26
CA LYS A 6 -43.18 6.22 -0.64
C LYS A 6 -41.92 6.28 0.20
N GLU A 7 -41.57 5.13 0.74
CA GLU A 7 -40.19 4.76 1.03
C GLU A 7 -39.40 5.05 -0.25
N ARG A 8 -38.63 6.14 -0.26
CA ARG A 8 -37.55 6.27 -1.22
C ARG A 8 -36.47 5.34 -0.69
N GLU A 9 -36.43 4.18 -1.34
CA GLU A 9 -35.42 3.15 -1.26
C GLU A 9 -34.06 3.71 -0.86
N ALA A 10 -33.49 3.07 0.15
CA ALA A 10 -32.11 3.26 0.55
C ALA A 10 -31.21 3.29 -0.68
N ALA A 11 -30.44 4.37 -0.83
CA ALA A 11 -29.27 4.31 -1.67
C ALA A 11 -28.45 3.10 -1.18
N PRO A 12 -28.04 2.16 -2.06
CA PRO A 12 -27.01 1.23 -1.70
C PRO A 12 -25.74 2.08 -1.59
N THR A 13 -25.49 2.62 -0.40
CA THR A 13 -24.17 3.13 -0.06
C THR A 13 -23.31 1.87 0.07
N GLU A 14 -22.90 1.31 -1.07
CA GLU A 14 -21.68 0.54 -1.14
C GLU A 14 -20.61 1.45 -0.55
N ALA A 15 -20.35 1.26 0.73
CA ALA A 15 -19.11 1.67 1.34
C ALA A 15 -18.04 0.87 0.59
N LEU A 16 -17.60 1.42 -0.55
CA LEU A 16 -16.36 1.01 -1.19
C LEU A 16 -15.33 1.10 -0.07
N SER A 17 -14.95 -0.06 0.46
CA SER A 17 -13.85 -0.18 1.39
C SER A 17 -12.60 0.15 0.61
N VAL A 18 -12.35 1.45 0.38
CA VAL A 18 -11.16 1.94 -0.29
C VAL A 18 -10.02 1.66 0.67
N VAL A 19 -9.25 0.62 0.36
CA VAL A 19 -8.02 0.31 1.06
C VAL A 19 -7.15 1.57 1.03
N PRO A 20 -6.60 2.03 2.17
CA PRO A 20 -5.74 3.22 2.19
C PRO A 20 -4.58 3.06 1.21
N LEU A 21 -4.23 4.12 0.49
CA LEU A 21 -3.21 4.07 -0.56
C LEU A 21 -1.86 3.55 -0.01
N GLU A 22 -1.50 3.89 1.22
CA GLU A 22 -0.30 3.38 1.88
C GLU A 22 -0.30 1.84 2.00
N VAL A 23 -1.47 1.23 2.25
CA VAL A 23 -1.59 -0.23 2.38
C VAL A 23 -1.43 -0.88 1.01
N GLN A 24 -2.06 -0.31 -0.02
CA GLN A 24 -1.90 -0.80 -1.40
C GLN A 24 -0.43 -0.76 -1.83
N LEU A 25 0.27 0.34 -1.58
CA LEU A 25 1.68 0.47 -1.95
C LEU A 25 2.59 -0.52 -1.20
N VAL A 26 2.27 -0.85 0.05
CA VAL A 26 3.00 -1.86 0.82
C VAL A 26 2.81 -3.25 0.19
N ASP A 27 1.58 -3.59 -0.18
CA ASP A 27 1.29 -4.89 -0.80
C ASP A 27 1.91 -5.02 -2.20
N ASP A 28 1.92 -3.93 -2.97
CA ASP A 28 2.59 -3.87 -4.26
C ASP A 28 4.12 -4.06 -4.10
N ALA A 29 4.75 -3.38 -3.15
CA ALA A 29 6.18 -3.54 -2.87
C ALA A 29 6.53 -4.98 -2.43
N ARG A 30 5.69 -5.60 -1.60
CA ARG A 30 5.85 -7.01 -1.19
C ARG A 30 5.74 -7.95 -2.38
N THR A 31 4.80 -7.69 -3.28
CA THR A 31 4.61 -8.48 -4.50
C THR A 31 5.83 -8.40 -5.40
N LEU A 32 6.37 -7.20 -5.62
CA LEU A 32 7.59 -6.99 -6.40
C LEU A 32 8.80 -7.71 -5.79
N TYR A 33 8.97 -7.69 -4.46
CA TYR A 33 10.04 -8.45 -3.82
C TYR A 33 9.87 -9.96 -3.95
N ALA A 34 8.64 -10.48 -3.89
CA ALA A 34 8.37 -11.89 -4.11
C ALA A 34 8.70 -12.31 -5.55
N GLN A 35 8.31 -11.49 -6.54
CA GLN A 35 8.66 -11.70 -7.95
C GLN A 35 10.17 -11.64 -8.16
N ALA A 36 10.87 -10.67 -7.56
CA ALA A 36 12.33 -10.55 -7.66
C ALA A 36 13.08 -11.74 -7.07
N ARG A 37 12.49 -12.44 -6.09
CA ARG A 37 13.05 -13.68 -5.52
C ARG A 37 12.85 -14.89 -6.45
N GLY A 38 11.78 -14.89 -7.24
CA GLY A 38 11.47 -15.94 -8.22
C GLY A 38 12.05 -15.69 -9.62
N ALA A 39 12.59 -14.49 -9.88
CA ALA A 39 13.14 -14.12 -11.18
C ALA A 39 14.41 -14.92 -11.51
N LEU A 40 14.42 -15.56 -12.68
CA LEU A 40 15.57 -16.32 -13.21
C LEU A 40 16.65 -15.40 -13.80
N ASP A 41 16.23 -14.24 -14.31
CA ASP A 41 17.13 -13.22 -14.85
C ASP A 41 17.59 -12.25 -13.74
N PRO A 42 18.91 -12.14 -13.48
CA PRO A 42 19.44 -11.17 -12.54
C PRO A 42 19.09 -9.71 -12.86
N ALA A 43 18.98 -9.34 -14.14
CA ALA A 43 18.63 -7.97 -14.54
C ALA A 43 17.18 -7.65 -14.18
N GLU A 44 16.25 -8.56 -14.48
CA GLU A 44 14.86 -8.45 -14.07
C GLU A 44 14.71 -8.44 -12.53
N ALA A 45 15.43 -9.31 -11.83
CA ALA A 45 15.45 -9.30 -10.37
C ALA A 45 15.92 -7.96 -9.79
N ALA A 46 16.91 -7.32 -10.41
CA ALA A 46 17.38 -6.00 -10.00
C ALA A 46 16.33 -4.91 -10.29
N ARG A 47 15.67 -4.96 -11.46
CA ARG A 47 14.61 -4.02 -11.85
C ARG A 47 13.44 -4.05 -10.87
N LEU A 48 12.94 -5.25 -10.54
CA LEU A 48 11.83 -5.44 -9.60
C LEU A 48 12.17 -4.95 -8.18
N ARG A 49 13.41 -5.18 -7.72
CA ARG A 49 13.88 -4.64 -6.42
C ARG A 49 13.95 -3.12 -6.42
N ALA A 50 14.37 -2.52 -7.53
CA ALA A 50 14.43 -1.07 -7.68
C ALA A 50 13.01 -0.46 -7.65
N GLU A 51 12.06 -1.09 -8.34
CA GLU A 51 10.65 -0.66 -8.33
C GLU A 51 10.04 -0.78 -6.92
N ALA A 52 10.29 -1.89 -6.21
CA ALA A 52 9.86 -2.03 -4.82
C ALA A 52 10.41 -0.92 -3.91
N ALA A 53 11.69 -0.56 -4.07
CA ALA A 53 12.32 0.53 -3.30
C ALA A 53 11.72 1.92 -3.62
N GLN A 54 11.24 2.14 -4.85
CA GLN A 54 10.52 3.36 -5.21
C GLN A 54 9.17 3.44 -4.50
N LEU A 55 8.45 2.32 -4.38
CA LEU A 55 7.19 2.26 -3.64
C LEU A 55 7.40 2.51 -2.14
N GLU A 56 8.44 1.93 -1.54
CA GLU A 56 8.86 2.22 -0.15
C GLU A 56 9.09 3.71 0.06
N THR A 57 9.80 4.36 -0.87
CA THR A 57 10.04 5.80 -0.82
C THR A 57 8.74 6.59 -0.90
N ARG A 58 7.82 6.19 -1.78
CA ARG A 58 6.50 6.81 -1.90
C ARG A 58 5.67 6.66 -0.63
N ILE A 59 5.73 5.51 0.04
CA ILE A 59 5.06 5.28 1.33
C ILE A 59 5.59 6.25 2.38
N MET A 60 6.91 6.41 2.52
CA MET A 60 7.51 7.36 3.47
C MET A 60 7.03 8.79 3.20
N VAL A 61 7.05 9.23 1.94
CA VAL A 61 6.57 10.57 1.56
C VAL A 61 5.09 10.75 1.89
N LEU A 62 4.24 9.75 1.63
CA LEU A 62 2.82 9.81 1.99
C LEU A 62 2.59 9.89 3.50
N LEU A 63 3.38 9.14 4.29
CA LEU A 63 3.32 9.20 5.75
C LEU A 63 3.72 10.59 6.26
N GLU A 64 4.79 11.19 5.72
CA GLU A 64 5.19 12.55 6.07
C GLU A 64 4.12 13.58 5.68
N GLN A 65 3.61 13.53 4.45
CA GLN A 65 2.60 14.45 3.93
C GLN A 65 1.25 14.34 4.66
N SER A 66 0.94 13.17 5.22
CA SER A 66 -0.26 12.95 6.05
C SER A 66 -0.08 13.30 7.52
N GLY A 67 1.04 13.95 7.90
CA GLY A 67 1.30 14.38 9.28
C GLY A 67 1.72 13.23 10.20
N ARG A 68 2.25 12.14 9.65
CA ARG A 68 2.74 10.95 10.38
C ARG A 68 4.26 10.76 10.23
N PRO A 69 5.10 11.77 10.56
CA PRO A 69 6.56 11.68 10.36
C PRO A 69 7.22 10.59 11.22
N LEU A 70 6.69 10.31 12.41
CA LEU A 70 7.19 9.20 13.25
C LEU A 70 6.94 7.84 12.60
N ALA A 71 5.80 7.65 11.95
CA ALA A 71 5.51 6.43 11.20
C ALA A 71 6.46 6.27 10.00
N ALA A 72 6.79 7.36 9.31
CA ALA A 72 7.77 7.35 8.23
C ALA A 72 9.18 6.94 8.71
N GLN A 73 9.61 7.47 9.86
CA GLN A 73 10.90 7.11 10.48
C GLN A 73 10.94 5.66 10.93
N GLU A 74 9.90 5.18 11.61
CA GLU A 74 9.79 3.77 12.00
C GLU A 74 9.78 2.84 10.79
N PHE A 75 9.06 3.22 9.73
CA PHE A 75 9.07 2.48 8.48
C PHE A 75 10.48 2.42 7.88
N ALA A 76 11.19 3.53 7.79
CA ALA A 76 12.58 3.58 7.33
C ALA A 76 13.51 2.71 8.17
N ARG A 77 13.34 2.72 9.50
CA ARG A 77 14.11 1.90 10.44
C ARG A 77 13.88 0.41 10.19
N VAL A 78 12.62 -0.03 10.10
CA VAL A 78 12.26 -1.42 9.82
C VAL A 78 12.85 -1.88 8.48
N LEU A 79 12.78 -1.04 7.44
CA LEU A 79 13.38 -1.36 6.14
C LEU A 79 14.90 -1.52 6.22
N ALA A 80 15.60 -0.66 6.97
CA ALA A 80 17.03 -0.76 7.16
C ALA A 80 17.41 -2.07 7.90
N GLU A 81 16.68 -2.43 8.95
CA GLU A 81 16.87 -3.68 9.70
C GLU A 81 16.66 -4.92 8.80
N GLU A 82 15.62 -4.91 7.98
CA GLU A 82 15.33 -6.03 7.07
C GLU A 82 16.37 -6.19 5.96
N ARG A 83 17.00 -5.10 5.51
CA ARG A 83 18.08 -5.15 4.51
C ARG A 83 19.40 -5.68 5.10
N GLN A 84 19.66 -5.45 6.39
CA GLN A 84 20.87 -5.98 7.05
C GLN A 84 20.81 -7.48 7.33
N LYS A 85 19.60 -8.07 7.38
CA LYS A 85 19.39 -9.50 7.65
C LYS A 85 19.51 -10.39 6.40
N ARG A 86 19.64 -9.82 5.20
CA ARG A 86 19.69 -10.54 3.92
C ARG A 86 21.10 -10.56 3.35
#